data_AF-A0A8J2LDY8-F1
#
_entry.id   AF-A0A8J2LDY8-F1
#
_cell.length_a   1.000
_cell.length_b   1.000
_cell.length_c   1.000
_cell.angle_alpha   90.00
_cell.angle_beta   90.00
_cell.angle_gamma   90.00
#
_symmetry.space_group_name_H-M   'P 1'
#
loop_
_entity.id
_entity.type
_entity.pdbx_description
1 polymer ?
#
loop_
_entity_poly.entity_id
_entity_poly.type
_entity_poly.pdbx_seq_one_letter_code
_entity_poly.pdbx_strand_id
1 'polypeptide(L)'
;MLSPSTGTIHETINAEESEDTELQIEFQEVNWNCKSDYSLFVTAKESTKLAPKLHCSCCIKSKNDDKDDHYYTVEDGADAVSQRMDGVAEKLSDKMEIQVRQTVTHQPVLPTPSTKVVKKRRTRIPDRPNVSLSLWSILKNAIGKDLTKIPIPVNFSEPLSMLQRLTEDYEYSEILDSAAKCDNYTEEMCMVAAFTVSSYACCSVRTTKPFNPLLGETFECDRTDDKGWRCINEQVKHHPPTVAQHCEGQGWTMWQDFTMKSKFKGNYLELTPSGIAYLVFKTSGSIYSWRKVNTYVHNLVIGKIWVDNEGDMEILNHKTGDRCSLKYIPQTTFGKEQKKVTGLVWNKQDVIRWTLNGYWDKHMEYMEVKQQKLIDGKSDPTLKNVTEYGPTKRAWTRKIPVPESEQYYNFTEFACSLNEPEEDVAPTDSRLRPDQRLMEAGRWDEANLEKLRLEEKQRNNRNNSKRGSHESASEYDEASPTWFKREKDPLSDLIIHISKGTYWKHKEVGDWSMCPNIY
;
A
#
# COMPACT_ATOMS: atom_id res chain seq x y z
N MET A 1 -55.74 29.29 0.09
CA MET A 1 -55.54 30.53 0.86
C MET A 1 -54.07 30.90 0.77
N LEU A 2 -53.82 32.14 0.34
CA LEU A 2 -52.57 32.91 0.42
C LEU A 2 -51.37 32.48 -0.44
N SER A 3 -51.28 33.14 -1.59
CA SER A 3 -50.09 33.44 -2.41
C SER A 3 -49.16 34.47 -1.75
N PRO A 4 -47.92 34.60 -2.24
CA PRO A 4 -47.52 35.89 -2.87
C PRO A 4 -46.71 35.65 -4.17
N SER A 5 -47.15 36.14 -5.33
CA SER A 5 -46.97 37.49 -5.91
C SER A 5 -45.64 37.68 -6.65
N THR A 6 -45.71 37.53 -7.97
CA THR A 6 -44.74 37.97 -8.98
C THR A 6 -44.79 39.50 -9.12
N GLY A 7 -43.63 40.17 -9.00
CA GLY A 7 -43.48 41.59 -9.27
C GLY A 7 -42.59 41.82 -10.50
N THR A 8 -43.16 42.37 -11.56
CA THR A 8 -42.47 42.87 -12.76
C THR A 8 -42.25 44.36 -12.58
N ILE A 9 -41.02 44.84 -12.75
CA ILE A 9 -40.71 46.27 -12.82
C ILE A 9 -40.36 46.60 -14.27
N HIS A 10 -41.17 47.47 -14.88
CA HIS A 10 -40.86 48.16 -16.13
C HIS A 10 -40.25 49.52 -15.79
N GLU A 11 -39.08 49.83 -16.34
CA GLU A 11 -38.65 51.20 -16.60
C GLU A 11 -38.21 51.30 -18.06
N THR A 12 -38.56 52.40 -18.70
CA THR A 12 -38.31 52.70 -20.11
C THR A 12 -37.82 54.14 -20.20
N ILE A 13 -36.99 54.40 -21.24
CA ILE A 13 -36.63 55.70 -21.83
C ILE A 13 -35.43 56.39 -21.11
N ASN A 14 -34.32 56.84 -21.73
CA ASN A 14 -34.01 57.40 -23.06
C ASN A 14 -32.64 56.91 -23.58
N ALA A 15 -32.52 56.82 -24.90
CA ALA A 15 -31.25 56.70 -25.63
C ALA A 15 -30.77 58.09 -26.07
N GLU A 16 -29.49 58.39 -25.85
CA GLU A 16 -28.72 59.38 -26.62
C GLU A 16 -27.51 58.66 -27.23
N GLU A 17 -27.27 58.94 -28.51
CA GLU A 17 -26.29 58.34 -29.40
C GLU A 17 -24.86 58.78 -29.09
N SER A 18 -23.89 57.85 -29.17
CA SER A 18 -22.60 58.11 -29.82
C SER A 18 -21.89 56.79 -30.18
N GLU A 19 -21.89 56.49 -31.48
CA GLU A 19 -20.86 55.86 -32.31
C GLU A 19 -19.69 55.14 -31.60
N ASP A 20 -19.61 53.81 -31.70
CA ASP A 20 -18.90 53.16 -32.82
C ASP A 20 -19.11 51.62 -32.82
N THR A 21 -19.41 51.13 -34.01
CA THR A 21 -19.93 49.80 -34.36
C THR A 21 -18.84 48.73 -34.52
N GLU A 22 -19.01 47.59 -33.83
CA GLU A 22 -18.62 46.28 -34.36
C GLU A 22 -19.90 45.47 -34.60
N LEU A 23 -20.21 45.21 -35.87
CA LEU A 23 -21.42 44.53 -36.32
C LEU A 23 -21.42 43.06 -35.86
N GLN A 24 -22.18 42.81 -34.81
CA GLN A 24 -22.73 41.51 -34.48
C GLN A 24 -23.80 41.11 -35.50
N ILE A 25 -23.73 39.88 -35.99
CA ILE A 25 -24.85 39.22 -36.68
C ILE A 25 -25.66 38.51 -35.58
N GLU A 26 -26.83 39.04 -35.24
CA GLU A 26 -27.80 38.37 -34.37
C GLU A 26 -28.58 37.31 -35.16
N PHE A 27 -28.58 36.09 -34.60
CA PHE A 27 -29.37 34.96 -35.06
C PHE A 27 -30.82 35.09 -34.58
N GLN A 28 -31.81 34.88 -35.46
CA GLN A 28 -33.15 34.49 -35.02
C GLN A 28 -33.12 33.05 -34.49
N GLU A 29 -33.62 32.87 -33.27
CA GLU A 29 -33.75 31.59 -32.59
C GLU A 29 -34.56 30.56 -33.39
N VAL A 30 -33.95 29.38 -33.61
CA VAL A 30 -34.69 28.12 -33.49
C VAL A 30 -33.83 27.13 -32.70
N ASN A 31 -34.23 26.97 -31.43
CA ASN A 31 -33.86 25.96 -30.44
C ASN A 31 -33.03 24.76 -30.92
N TRP A 32 -31.77 24.65 -30.47
CA TRP A 32 -31.19 23.39 -29.99
C TRP A 32 -30.19 23.68 -28.86
N ASN A 33 -30.43 23.07 -27.71
CA ASN A 33 -29.68 23.26 -26.47
C ASN A 33 -28.40 22.40 -26.52
N CYS A 34 -27.24 22.97 -26.87
CA CYS A 34 -25.93 22.32 -26.66
C CYS A 34 -24.78 23.33 -26.75
N LYS A 35 -24.16 23.69 -25.62
CA LYS A 35 -22.86 24.38 -25.58
C LYS A 35 -21.75 23.36 -25.36
N SER A 36 -20.94 23.13 -26.37
CA SER A 36 -19.56 22.66 -26.21
C SER A 36 -18.72 23.12 -27.40
N ASP A 37 -17.75 24.00 -27.13
CA ASP A 37 -16.70 24.38 -28.07
C ASP A 37 -15.66 23.23 -28.16
N TYR A 38 -15.36 22.77 -29.38
CA TYR A 38 -14.36 21.74 -29.63
C TYR A 38 -13.05 22.38 -30.13
N SER A 39 -11.91 21.96 -29.59
CA SER A 39 -10.58 22.21 -30.14
C SER A 39 -9.92 20.88 -30.53
N LEU A 40 -9.35 20.83 -31.74
CA LEU A 40 -8.80 19.62 -32.36
C LEU A 40 -7.29 19.50 -32.03
N PHE A 41 -6.88 18.39 -31.40
CA PHE A 41 -5.45 18.04 -31.25
C PHE A 41 -5.14 16.78 -32.05
N VAL A 42 -4.23 16.89 -33.02
CA VAL A 42 -3.69 15.74 -33.77
C VAL A 42 -2.43 15.25 -33.06
N THR A 43 -2.41 13.98 -32.64
CA THR A 43 -1.19 13.29 -32.19
C THR A 43 -0.80 12.24 -33.21
N ALA A 44 0.35 12.43 -33.87
CA ALA A 44 0.94 11.42 -34.75
C ALA A 44 1.67 10.36 -33.90
N LYS A 45 1.31 9.09 -34.07
CA LYS A 45 2.10 7.94 -33.61
C LYS A 45 3.14 7.60 -34.68
N GLU A 46 4.42 7.76 -34.37
CA GLU A 46 5.48 7.23 -35.23
C GLU A 46 5.72 5.74 -34.94
N SER A 47 5.54 4.91 -35.97
CA SER A 47 6.15 3.58 -36.06
C SER A 47 7.04 3.51 -37.31
N THR A 48 8.35 3.67 -37.08
CA THR A 48 9.52 3.15 -37.81
C THR A 48 9.67 3.32 -39.35
N LYS A 49 10.83 3.93 -39.67
CA LYS A 49 11.75 3.73 -40.82
C LYS A 49 11.41 4.39 -42.16
N LEU A 50 11.88 5.63 -42.33
CA LEU A 50 12.73 6.10 -43.44
C LEU A 50 13.01 7.60 -43.24
N ALA A 51 14.26 7.96 -42.92
CA ALA A 51 14.67 9.35 -42.70
C ALA A 51 15.06 10.05 -44.02
N PRO A 52 14.66 11.31 -44.20
CA PRO A 52 15.52 12.32 -44.80
C PRO A 52 15.85 13.44 -43.81
N LYS A 53 17.12 13.84 -43.84
CA LYS A 53 17.76 14.86 -42.99
C LYS A 53 17.05 16.22 -43.12
N LEU A 54 16.68 16.81 -41.98
CA LEU A 54 16.39 18.24 -41.86
C LEU A 54 17.41 18.86 -40.89
N HIS A 55 18.27 19.71 -41.45
CA HIS A 55 19.28 20.46 -40.73
C HIS A 55 18.63 21.63 -39.98
N CYS A 56 18.88 21.69 -38.67
CA CYS A 56 18.72 22.90 -37.87
C CYS A 56 19.94 23.80 -38.09
N SER A 57 19.75 25.04 -38.51
CA SER A 57 20.79 26.06 -38.48
C SER A 57 20.27 27.36 -37.87
N CYS A 58 20.46 27.49 -36.56
CA CYS A 58 20.44 28.79 -35.88
C CYS A 58 21.89 29.15 -35.59
N CYS A 59 22.54 29.90 -36.49
CA CYS A 59 23.78 30.61 -36.17
C CYS A 59 24.11 31.65 -37.26
N ILE A 60 24.50 32.83 -36.78
CA ILE A 60 25.27 33.91 -37.43
C ILE A 60 24.48 35.17 -37.83
N LYS A 61 24.84 36.23 -37.11
CA LYS A 61 24.63 37.65 -37.39
C LYS A 61 25.53 38.12 -38.55
N SER A 62 24.99 39.11 -39.27
CA SER A 62 25.60 40.30 -39.84
C SER A 62 26.59 40.21 -41.01
N LYS A 63 26.36 41.17 -41.91
CA LYS A 63 27.19 41.73 -42.99
C LYS A 63 27.18 40.94 -44.30
N ASN A 64 26.57 41.54 -45.31
CA ASN A 64 27.36 42.06 -46.42
C ASN A 64 26.67 43.23 -47.11
N ASP A 65 27.54 44.20 -47.42
CA ASP A 65 27.32 45.40 -48.21
C ASP A 65 27.04 45.07 -49.69
N ASP A 66 26.47 46.09 -50.33
CA ASP A 66 26.65 46.48 -51.72
C ASP A 66 25.97 45.66 -52.84
N LYS A 67 24.85 46.25 -53.29
CA LYS A 67 24.71 47.01 -54.56
C LYS A 67 23.70 46.49 -55.57
N ASP A 68 23.04 47.49 -56.14
CA ASP A 68 22.21 47.57 -57.34
C ASP A 68 20.75 47.08 -57.22
N ASP A 69 19.73 47.77 -57.69
CA ASP A 69 19.47 49.19 -57.97
C ASP A 69 17.97 49.27 -58.32
N HIS A 70 17.35 50.43 -58.09
CA HIS A 70 16.06 50.92 -58.63
C HIS A 70 14.71 50.56 -57.98
N TYR A 71 14.15 51.60 -57.37
CA TYR A 71 12.77 51.87 -56.97
C TYR A 71 11.79 51.91 -58.14
N TYR A 72 10.52 51.56 -57.93
CA TYR A 72 9.35 52.44 -58.08
C TYR A 72 8.17 51.92 -57.22
N THR A 73 7.34 52.86 -56.79
CA THR A 73 6.32 52.84 -55.74
C THR A 73 4.89 52.54 -56.25
N VAL A 74 3.97 52.33 -55.28
CA VAL A 74 2.48 52.45 -55.34
C VAL A 74 1.79 51.27 -56.08
N GLU A 75 0.62 50.71 -55.75
CA GLU A 75 -0.63 51.14 -55.08
C GLU A 75 -1.52 49.87 -54.91
N ASP A 76 -2.42 49.87 -53.93
CA ASP A 76 -3.67 49.11 -53.75
C ASP A 76 -3.98 47.77 -54.47
N GLY A 77 -4.68 46.88 -53.74
CA GLY A 77 -5.85 46.19 -54.32
C GLY A 77 -5.87 44.67 -54.19
N ALA A 78 -6.92 44.18 -53.54
CA ALA A 78 -7.29 42.78 -53.39
C ALA A 78 -7.65 42.08 -54.71
N ASP A 79 -7.83 40.75 -54.64
CA ASP A 79 -8.40 39.84 -55.65
C ASP A 79 -7.48 39.28 -56.73
N ALA A 80 -6.69 38.24 -56.40
CA ALA A 80 -6.28 37.21 -57.38
C ALA A 80 -5.55 35.99 -56.77
N VAL A 81 -6.16 35.22 -55.85
CA VAL A 81 -5.78 33.79 -55.67
C VAL A 81 -7.00 32.95 -55.27
N SER A 82 -8.10 33.12 -56.00
CA SER A 82 -9.16 32.12 -56.07
C SER A 82 -9.10 31.50 -57.47
N GLN A 83 -9.22 30.18 -57.56
CA GLN A 83 -9.01 29.33 -58.76
C GLN A 83 -7.61 28.76 -58.97
N ARG A 84 -7.15 27.92 -58.03
CA ARG A 84 -6.28 26.77 -58.37
C ARG A 84 -6.21 25.67 -57.30
N MET A 85 -7.33 25.28 -56.66
CA MET A 85 -7.37 24.08 -55.79
C MET A 85 -8.66 23.24 -55.83
N ASP A 86 -9.55 23.42 -56.81
CA ASP A 86 -10.79 22.61 -56.93
C ASP A 86 -10.62 21.24 -57.62
N GLY A 87 -9.37 20.77 -57.81
CA GLY A 87 -9.08 19.52 -58.53
C GLY A 87 -8.60 18.35 -57.66
N VAL A 88 -8.48 18.51 -56.33
CA VAL A 88 -7.88 17.48 -55.45
C VAL A 88 -8.81 17.03 -54.31
N ALA A 89 -9.93 17.73 -54.09
CA ALA A 89 -10.85 17.42 -52.99
C ALA A 89 -11.82 16.25 -53.26
N GLU A 90 -11.79 15.62 -54.45
CA GLU A 90 -12.73 14.54 -54.81
C GLU A 90 -12.12 13.12 -54.75
N LYS A 91 -10.91 12.94 -54.19
CA LYS A 91 -10.24 11.62 -54.13
C LYS A 91 -9.70 11.17 -52.77
N LEU A 92 -10.17 11.77 -51.67
CA LEU A 92 -9.73 11.39 -50.31
C LEU A 92 -10.89 11.09 -49.33
N SER A 93 -12.12 10.87 -49.83
CA SER A 93 -13.27 10.53 -48.98
C SER A 93 -13.34 9.05 -48.54
N ASP A 94 -12.47 8.17 -49.05
CA ASP A 94 -12.46 6.76 -48.65
C ASP A 94 -11.16 6.40 -47.92
N LYS A 95 -11.26 6.33 -46.58
CA LYS A 95 -10.33 5.75 -45.57
C LYS A 95 -9.82 6.75 -44.53
N MET A 96 -10.70 7.15 -43.61
CA MET A 96 -10.30 7.48 -42.23
C MET A 96 -11.45 7.08 -41.28
N GLU A 97 -11.27 5.98 -40.54
CA GLU A 97 -12.07 5.70 -39.35
C GLU A 97 -11.66 6.68 -38.24
N ILE A 98 -12.56 7.60 -37.90
CA ILE A 98 -12.40 8.52 -36.77
C ILE A 98 -12.89 7.80 -35.51
N GLN A 99 -11.96 7.38 -34.64
CA GLN A 99 -12.29 7.03 -33.26
C GLN A 99 -12.45 8.31 -32.43
N VAL A 100 -13.69 8.65 -32.08
CA VAL A 100 -14.01 9.72 -31.12
C VAL A 100 -13.62 9.25 -29.72
N ARG A 101 -12.52 9.78 -29.16
CA ARG A 101 -12.23 9.70 -27.72
C ARG A 101 -12.87 10.90 -27.02
N GLN A 102 -13.83 10.64 -26.12
CA GLN A 102 -14.36 11.65 -25.21
C GLN A 102 -13.27 12.08 -24.21
N THR A 103 -12.82 13.32 -24.31
CA THR A 103 -12.09 14.00 -23.23
C THR A 103 -13.07 14.85 -22.44
N VAL A 104 -13.39 14.42 -21.22
CA VAL A 104 -14.15 15.23 -20.25
C VAL A 104 -13.19 16.26 -19.66
N THR A 105 -13.28 17.51 -20.10
CA THR A 105 -12.68 18.66 -19.43
C THR A 105 -13.48 18.97 -18.16
N HIS A 106 -12.97 18.55 -17.00
CA HIS A 106 -13.47 19.02 -15.72
C HIS A 106 -13.05 20.48 -15.53
N GLN A 107 -14.03 21.38 -15.43
CA GLN A 107 -13.81 22.68 -14.79
C GLN A 107 -13.29 22.44 -13.36
N PRO A 108 -12.43 23.31 -12.82
CA PRO A 108 -12.06 23.25 -11.42
C PRO A 108 -13.29 23.60 -10.58
N VAL A 109 -14.07 22.56 -10.25
CA VAL A 109 -15.05 22.61 -9.19
C VAL A 109 -14.25 22.92 -7.93
N LEU A 110 -14.45 24.12 -7.37
CA LEU A 110 -14.05 24.42 -6.00
C LEU A 110 -14.43 23.20 -5.16
N PRO A 111 -13.51 22.55 -4.43
CA PRO A 111 -13.82 21.31 -3.76
C PRO A 111 -14.98 21.56 -2.80
N THR A 112 -16.17 21.13 -3.20
CA THR A 112 -17.25 20.86 -2.26
C THR A 112 -16.60 19.92 -1.26
N PRO A 113 -16.54 20.26 0.04
CA PRO A 113 -15.96 19.35 1.01
C PRO A 113 -16.75 18.06 0.88
N SER A 114 -16.14 17.02 0.28
CA SER A 114 -16.74 15.71 0.28
C SER A 114 -16.71 15.34 1.75
N THR A 115 -17.86 15.48 2.41
CA THR A 115 -18.11 14.86 3.70
C THR A 115 -18.18 13.37 3.43
N LYS A 116 -17.03 12.76 3.09
CA LYS A 116 -16.85 11.32 3.16
C LYS A 116 -17.20 10.97 4.59
N VAL A 117 -18.33 10.33 4.77
CA VAL A 117 -18.78 9.89 6.08
C VAL A 117 -17.76 8.85 6.53
N VAL A 118 -16.88 9.26 7.45
CA VAL A 118 -15.90 8.37 8.06
C VAL A 118 -16.68 7.33 8.87
N LYS A 119 -16.54 6.05 8.52
CA LYS A 119 -17.18 4.97 9.25
C LYS A 119 -16.62 4.92 10.67
N LYS A 120 -17.49 5.05 11.66
CA LYS A 120 -17.10 4.87 13.06
C LYS A 120 -16.80 3.38 13.30
N ARG A 121 -15.53 3.06 13.50
CA ARG A 121 -15.06 1.69 13.80
C ARG A 121 -15.19 1.39 15.29
N ARG A 122 -15.48 0.13 15.65
CA ARG A 122 -15.40 -0.32 17.05
C ARG A 122 -13.97 -0.20 17.59
N THR A 123 -13.85 0.20 18.85
CA THR A 123 -12.56 0.36 19.55
C THR A 123 -12.31 -0.73 20.59
N ARG A 124 -13.30 -1.60 20.84
CA ARG A 124 -13.24 -2.67 21.84
C ARG A 124 -14.05 -3.89 21.37
N ILE A 125 -13.63 -5.07 21.83
CA ILE A 125 -14.35 -6.35 21.66
C ILE A 125 -14.78 -6.89 23.04
N PRO A 126 -15.66 -7.90 23.12
CA PRO A 126 -16.03 -8.52 24.39
C PRO A 126 -14.82 -9.04 25.17
N ASP A 127 -14.93 -9.05 26.50
CA ASP A 127 -13.87 -9.58 27.36
C ASP A 127 -13.70 -11.08 27.18
N ARG A 128 -12.46 -11.52 27.23
CA ARG A 128 -12.12 -12.94 27.14
C ARG A 128 -12.57 -13.68 28.41
N PRO A 129 -13.11 -14.90 28.28
CA PRO A 129 -13.33 -15.78 29.42
C PRO A 129 -12.09 -15.92 30.32
N ASN A 130 -12.28 -15.82 31.63
CA ASN A 130 -11.21 -15.95 32.61
C ASN A 130 -10.93 -17.44 32.91
N VAL A 131 -10.21 -18.10 32.00
CA VAL A 131 -9.79 -19.50 32.15
C VAL A 131 -8.27 -19.57 32.21
N SER A 132 -7.73 -20.06 33.33
CA SER A 132 -6.29 -20.28 33.49
C SER A 132 -5.91 -21.67 32.98
N LEU A 133 -5.20 -21.72 31.85
CA LEU A 133 -4.59 -22.94 31.34
C LEU A 133 -3.07 -22.77 31.25
N SER A 134 -2.33 -23.80 31.65
CA SER A 134 -0.86 -23.82 31.52
C SER A 134 -0.48 -24.20 30.09
N LEU A 135 0.16 -23.29 29.36
CA LEU A 135 0.68 -23.56 28.01
C LEU A 135 1.69 -24.72 27.99
N TRP A 136 2.48 -24.85 29.07
CA TRP A 136 3.43 -25.96 29.23
C TRP A 136 2.77 -27.34 29.19
N SER A 137 1.55 -27.48 29.73
CA SER A 137 0.82 -28.75 29.73
C SER A 137 0.59 -29.30 28.31
N ILE A 138 0.48 -28.40 27.33
CA ILE A 138 0.29 -28.72 25.91
C ILE A 138 1.65 -28.86 25.19
N LEU A 139 2.61 -27.96 25.50
CA LEU A 139 3.88 -27.90 24.78
C LEU A 139 4.95 -28.88 25.26
N LYS A 140 4.80 -29.53 26.43
CA LYS A 140 5.84 -30.44 26.96
C LYS A 140 6.27 -31.56 26.00
N ASN A 141 5.34 -32.05 25.16
CA ASN A 141 5.60 -33.12 24.17
C ASN A 141 6.02 -32.56 22.78
N ALA A 142 6.14 -31.24 22.67
CA ALA A 142 6.41 -30.48 21.45
C ALA A 142 7.85 -29.96 21.34
N ILE A 143 8.71 -30.24 22.32
CA ILE A 143 10.09 -29.70 22.35
C ILE A 143 10.83 -30.09 21.06
N GLY A 144 11.40 -29.08 20.38
CA GLY A 144 12.13 -29.24 19.12
C GLY A 144 11.27 -29.41 17.87
N LYS A 145 9.93 -29.52 18.00
CA LYS A 145 9.00 -29.67 16.86
C LYS A 145 8.54 -28.30 16.35
N ASP A 146 8.03 -28.30 15.12
CA ASP A 146 7.33 -27.16 14.52
C ASP A 146 5.91 -27.07 15.11
N LEU A 147 5.60 -25.95 15.78
CA LEU A 147 4.31 -25.75 16.45
C LEU A 147 3.15 -25.54 15.48
N THR A 148 3.41 -25.23 14.20
CA THR A 148 2.35 -25.13 13.19
C THR A 148 1.63 -26.47 12.98
N LYS A 149 2.31 -27.59 13.29
CA LYS A 149 1.77 -28.96 13.17
C LYS A 149 1.11 -29.47 14.45
N ILE A 150 1.09 -28.67 15.51
CA ILE A 150 0.54 -29.07 16.81
C ILE A 150 -0.76 -28.30 17.03
N PRO A 151 -1.90 -29.00 17.22
CA PRO A 151 -3.17 -28.34 17.46
C PRO A 151 -3.10 -27.61 18.81
N ILE A 152 -3.10 -26.28 18.74
CA ILE A 152 -3.19 -25.42 19.92
C ILE A 152 -4.68 -25.17 20.19
N PRO A 153 -5.18 -25.39 21.42
CA PRO A 153 -6.54 -25.06 21.80
C PRO A 153 -6.85 -23.57 21.62
N VAL A 154 -8.12 -23.26 21.34
CA VAL A 154 -8.61 -21.89 21.14
C VAL A 154 -8.27 -20.97 22.33
N ASN A 155 -8.15 -21.51 23.54
CA ASN A 155 -7.81 -20.75 24.76
C ASN A 155 -6.46 -20.01 24.70
N PHE A 156 -5.51 -20.45 23.87
CA PHE A 156 -4.22 -19.79 23.66
C PHE A 156 -4.18 -18.96 22.39
N SER A 157 -5.32 -18.89 21.69
CA SER A 157 -5.47 -18.10 20.48
C SER A 157 -5.99 -16.70 20.82
N GLU A 158 -6.12 -15.88 19.81
CA GLU A 158 -6.85 -14.61 19.82
C GLU A 158 -7.84 -14.60 18.67
N PRO A 159 -8.93 -13.81 18.74
CA PRO A 159 -9.97 -13.80 17.72
C PRO A 159 -9.58 -13.05 16.43
N LEU A 160 -8.33 -13.21 15.98
CA LEU A 160 -7.80 -12.72 14.71
C LEU A 160 -7.10 -13.85 13.95
N SER A 161 -7.29 -13.89 12.64
CA SER A 161 -6.55 -14.71 11.69
C SER A 161 -5.14 -14.11 11.47
N MET A 162 -4.18 -14.92 11.01
CA MET A 162 -2.85 -14.40 10.65
C MET A 162 -2.94 -13.34 9.53
N LEU A 163 -3.95 -13.41 8.66
CA LEU A 163 -4.21 -12.39 7.62
C LEU A 163 -4.52 -11.02 8.24
N GLN A 164 -5.34 -11.01 9.29
CA GLN A 164 -5.66 -9.81 10.06
C GLN A 164 -4.44 -9.33 10.84
N ARG A 165 -3.71 -10.24 11.51
CA ARG A 165 -2.48 -9.92 12.24
C ARG A 165 -1.44 -9.26 11.34
N LEU A 166 -1.27 -9.71 10.10
CA LEU A 166 -0.34 -9.11 9.15
C LEU A 166 -0.82 -7.73 8.67
N THR A 167 -2.13 -7.48 8.69
CA THR A 167 -2.69 -6.16 8.33
C THR A 167 -2.41 -5.10 9.41
N GLU A 168 -2.08 -5.50 10.65
CA GLU A 168 -1.61 -4.59 11.71
C GLU A 168 -0.29 -3.88 11.37
N ASP A 169 0.47 -4.36 10.38
CA ASP A 169 1.63 -3.64 9.82
C ASP A 169 1.26 -2.19 9.40
N TYR A 170 0.01 -1.96 9.00
CA TYR A 170 -0.48 -0.66 8.53
C TYR A 170 -1.17 0.20 9.61
N GLU A 171 -1.06 -0.15 10.90
CA GLU A 171 -1.64 0.66 12.00
C GLU A 171 -1.12 2.11 11.96
N TYR A 172 0.16 2.29 11.61
CA TYR A 172 0.87 3.56 11.52
C TYR A 172 1.21 3.95 10.06
N SER A 173 0.32 3.63 9.12
CA SER A 173 0.47 3.92 7.68
C SER A 173 0.72 5.40 7.36
N GLU A 174 0.32 6.32 8.24
CA GLU A 174 0.55 7.77 8.09
C GLU A 174 2.04 8.15 7.94
N ILE A 175 2.94 7.28 8.42
CA ILE A 175 4.39 7.42 8.22
C ILE A 175 4.73 7.32 6.73
N LEU A 176 4.10 6.39 6.01
CA LEU A 176 4.30 6.21 4.57
C LEU A 176 3.69 7.35 3.76
N ASP A 177 2.54 7.89 4.18
CA ASP A 177 1.95 9.08 3.55
C ASP A 177 2.86 10.31 3.68
N SER A 178 3.59 10.40 4.79
CA SER A 178 4.60 11.45 5.02
C SER A 178 5.87 11.19 4.20
N ALA A 179 6.33 9.95 4.14
CA ALA A 179 7.48 9.53 3.34
C ALA A 179 7.27 9.79 1.85
N ALA A 180 6.06 9.52 1.33
CA ALA A 180 5.69 9.75 -0.07
C ALA A 180 5.78 11.23 -0.53
N LYS A 181 5.86 12.16 0.44
CA LYS A 181 5.98 13.61 0.23
C LYS A 181 7.40 14.12 0.51
N CYS A 182 8.34 13.23 0.83
CA CYS A 182 9.71 13.60 1.15
C CYS A 182 10.53 13.80 -0.13
N ASP A 183 11.24 14.93 -0.23
CA ASP A 183 12.08 15.23 -1.39
C ASP A 183 13.49 14.60 -1.29
N ASN A 184 13.89 14.14 -0.11
CA ASN A 184 15.22 13.57 0.15
C ASN A 184 15.12 12.06 0.37
N TYR A 185 15.64 11.27 -0.58
CA TYR A 185 15.62 9.80 -0.52
C TYR A 185 16.19 9.18 0.76
N THR A 186 17.20 9.82 1.37
CA THR A 186 17.81 9.30 2.60
C THR A 186 16.99 9.64 3.84
N GLU A 187 16.19 10.71 3.80
CA GLU A 187 15.20 11.02 4.84
C GLU A 187 13.91 10.20 4.63
N GLU A 188 13.48 9.99 3.39
CA GLU A 188 12.42 9.03 3.00
C GLU A 188 12.73 7.64 3.58
N MET A 189 13.98 7.18 3.47
CA MET A 189 14.47 5.93 4.08
C MET A 189 14.32 5.92 5.61
N CYS A 190 14.57 7.02 6.33
CA CYS A 190 14.37 7.09 7.78
C CYS A 190 12.90 6.86 8.16
N MET A 191 11.97 7.41 7.39
CA MET A 191 10.53 7.22 7.59
C MET A 191 10.11 5.78 7.27
N VAL A 192 10.62 5.19 6.17
CA VAL A 192 10.41 3.77 5.86
C VAL A 192 10.93 2.89 6.99
N ALA A 193 12.12 3.16 7.52
CA ALA A 193 12.69 2.43 8.65
C ALA A 193 11.84 2.56 9.93
N ALA A 194 11.29 3.73 10.21
CA ALA A 194 10.37 3.91 11.33
C ALA A 194 9.06 3.13 11.14
N PHE A 195 8.52 3.08 9.92
CA PHE A 195 7.36 2.28 9.58
C PHE A 195 7.62 0.78 9.81
N THR A 196 8.77 0.25 9.36
CA THR A 196 9.09 -1.18 9.59
C THR A 196 9.20 -1.51 11.08
N VAL A 197 9.80 -0.64 11.89
CA VAL A 197 9.86 -0.80 13.35
C VAL A 197 8.46 -0.74 13.98
N SER A 198 7.60 0.18 13.53
CA SER A 198 6.24 0.34 14.08
C SER A 198 5.39 -0.93 13.98
N SER A 199 5.63 -1.76 12.96
CA SER A 199 4.92 -3.03 12.75
C SER A 199 5.08 -4.04 13.90
N TYR A 200 6.17 -3.94 14.66
CA TYR A 200 6.45 -4.81 15.81
C TYR A 200 5.77 -4.35 17.11
N ALA A 201 5.24 -3.12 17.15
CA ALA A 201 4.66 -2.54 18.36
C ALA A 201 3.45 -3.35 18.88
N CYS A 202 2.66 -3.92 17.98
CA CYS A 202 1.49 -4.74 18.33
C CYS A 202 1.88 -6.03 19.09
N CYS A 203 3.10 -6.53 18.90
CA CYS A 203 3.58 -7.76 19.54
C CYS A 203 4.06 -7.56 20.98
N SER A 204 4.23 -6.31 21.46
CA SER A 204 4.93 -6.04 22.72
C SER A 204 4.29 -6.64 23.96
N VAL A 205 2.98 -6.89 23.91
CA VAL A 205 2.13 -7.35 25.02
C VAL A 205 1.17 -8.46 24.59
N ARG A 206 1.17 -8.85 23.31
CA ARG A 206 0.27 -9.87 22.76
C ARG A 206 1.00 -11.20 22.68
N THR A 207 0.67 -12.10 23.62
CA THR A 207 1.28 -13.43 23.77
C THR A 207 0.42 -14.57 23.23
N THR A 208 -0.76 -14.24 22.71
CA THR A 208 -1.73 -15.17 22.11
C THR A 208 -1.46 -15.40 20.63
N LYS A 209 -1.80 -16.60 20.15
CA LYS A 209 -1.56 -17.01 18.76
C LYS A 209 -2.76 -16.62 17.86
N PRO A 210 -2.57 -15.97 16.70
CA PRO A 210 -3.65 -15.81 15.73
C PRO A 210 -4.07 -17.15 15.12
N PHE A 211 -5.30 -17.26 14.65
CA PHE A 211 -5.75 -18.43 13.90
C PHE A 211 -4.87 -18.62 12.66
N ASN A 212 -4.47 -19.88 12.41
CA ASN A 212 -3.82 -20.23 11.15
C ASN A 212 -4.88 -20.14 10.04
N PRO A 213 -4.68 -19.33 8.99
CA PRO A 213 -5.69 -19.20 7.94
C PRO A 213 -5.87 -20.51 7.17
N LEU A 214 -7.09 -20.74 6.68
CA LEU A 214 -7.38 -21.83 5.75
C LEU A 214 -6.80 -21.50 4.36
N LEU A 215 -6.45 -22.50 3.56
CA LEU A 215 -6.03 -22.30 2.17
C LEU A 215 -7.16 -21.62 1.38
N GLY A 216 -6.85 -20.51 0.72
CA GLY A 216 -7.85 -19.68 0.02
C GLY A 216 -8.65 -18.74 0.94
N GLU A 217 -8.40 -18.74 2.25
CA GLU A 217 -8.93 -17.70 3.15
C GLU A 217 -8.41 -16.33 2.72
N THR A 218 -9.30 -15.34 2.73
CA THR A 218 -8.99 -13.96 2.37
C THR A 218 -9.23 -13.03 3.54
N PHE A 219 -8.61 -11.86 3.53
CA PHE A 219 -9.00 -10.77 4.43
C PHE A 219 -8.79 -9.45 3.73
N GLU A 220 -9.88 -8.72 3.52
CA GLU A 220 -9.83 -7.33 3.08
C GLU A 220 -9.92 -6.33 4.24
N CYS A 221 -9.27 -5.19 4.09
CA CYS A 221 -9.41 -4.07 5.00
C CYS A 221 -9.39 -2.77 4.19
N ASP A 222 -10.56 -2.17 4.00
CA ASP A 222 -10.70 -0.86 3.36
C ASP A 222 -10.75 0.22 4.46
N ARG A 223 -9.74 1.08 4.46
CA ARG A 223 -9.56 2.23 5.34
C ARG A 223 -9.38 3.50 4.51
N THR A 224 -9.89 3.53 3.28
CA THR A 224 -9.75 4.68 2.38
C THR A 224 -10.51 5.91 2.86
N ASP A 225 -11.51 5.73 3.73
CA ASP A 225 -12.30 6.79 4.34
C ASP A 225 -11.58 7.48 5.50
N ASP A 226 -10.75 6.77 6.28
CA ASP A 226 -10.12 7.31 7.50
C ASP A 226 -8.59 7.29 7.53
N LYS A 227 -7.94 6.28 6.94
CA LYS A 227 -6.47 6.14 6.87
C LYS A 227 -5.90 6.25 5.46
N GLY A 228 -6.75 6.33 4.43
CA GLY A 228 -6.33 6.53 3.04
C GLY A 228 -5.73 5.31 2.34
N TRP A 229 -5.94 4.10 2.85
CA TRP A 229 -5.41 2.87 2.24
C TRP A 229 -6.43 1.74 2.25
N ARG A 230 -6.19 0.74 1.40
CA ARG A 230 -6.93 -0.53 1.41
C ARG A 230 -5.99 -1.71 1.17
N CYS A 231 -6.26 -2.83 1.81
CA CYS A 231 -5.42 -4.02 1.80
C CYS A 231 -6.24 -5.27 1.48
N ILE A 232 -5.66 -6.19 0.72
CA ILE A 232 -6.18 -7.55 0.52
C ILE A 232 -5.07 -8.56 0.85
N ASN A 233 -5.46 -9.60 1.58
CA ASN A 233 -4.62 -10.74 1.92
C ASN A 233 -5.28 -12.03 1.42
N GLU A 234 -4.48 -13.01 1.01
CA GLU A 234 -4.93 -14.37 0.70
C GLU A 234 -3.94 -15.39 1.25
N GLN A 235 -4.43 -16.47 1.86
CA GLN A 235 -3.61 -17.62 2.20
C GLN A 235 -3.37 -18.45 0.93
N VAL A 236 -2.24 -18.20 0.27
CA VAL A 236 -1.90 -18.77 -1.05
C VAL A 236 -1.26 -20.16 -0.99
N LYS A 237 -0.78 -20.58 0.19
CA LYS A 237 -0.16 -21.89 0.40
C LYS A 237 -0.39 -22.37 1.81
N HIS A 238 -0.62 -23.68 2.03
CA HIS A 238 -0.80 -24.23 3.38
C HIS A 238 0.47 -24.94 3.92
N HIS A 239 1.35 -25.44 3.04
CA HIS A 239 2.57 -26.14 3.44
C HIS A 239 3.81 -25.72 2.65
N PRO A 240 4.66 -24.81 3.19
CA PRO A 240 4.45 -24.07 4.44
C PRO A 240 3.30 -23.05 4.31
N PRO A 241 2.69 -22.61 5.43
CA PRO A 241 1.67 -21.57 5.40
C PRO A 241 2.26 -20.26 4.85
N THR A 242 1.75 -19.81 3.70
CA THR A 242 2.17 -18.55 3.06
C THR A 242 0.95 -17.67 2.82
N VAL A 243 1.07 -16.42 3.24
CA VAL A 243 0.13 -15.33 2.99
C VAL A 243 0.71 -14.44 1.90
N ALA A 244 -0.09 -14.11 0.90
CA ALA A 244 0.20 -13.00 -0.02
C ALA A 244 -0.61 -11.78 0.41
N GLN A 245 0.02 -10.61 0.42
CA GLN A 245 -0.60 -9.35 0.82
C GLN A 245 -0.33 -8.27 -0.22
N HIS A 246 -1.33 -7.44 -0.50
CA HIS A 246 -1.21 -6.24 -1.33
C HIS A 246 -2.00 -5.10 -0.73
N CYS A 247 -1.34 -3.95 -0.54
CA CYS A 247 -1.90 -2.76 0.07
C CYS A 247 -1.62 -1.52 -0.80
N GLU A 248 -2.67 -0.72 -1.02
CA GLU A 248 -2.63 0.51 -1.80
C GLU A 248 -2.94 1.69 -0.87
N GLY A 249 -2.04 2.67 -0.79
CA GLY A 249 -2.22 3.87 0.00
C GLY A 249 -2.05 5.18 -0.77
N GLN A 250 -1.91 6.30 -0.05
CA GLN A 250 -1.80 7.62 -0.65
C GLN A 250 -0.39 7.88 -1.20
N GLY A 251 -0.18 7.56 -2.48
CA GLY A 251 1.12 7.76 -3.13
C GLY A 251 2.11 6.62 -2.91
N TRP A 252 1.68 5.53 -2.27
CA TRP A 252 2.50 4.34 -2.07
C TRP A 252 1.72 3.04 -2.33
N THR A 253 2.44 1.96 -2.59
CA THR A 253 1.89 0.61 -2.75
C THR A 253 2.87 -0.37 -2.13
N MET A 254 2.38 -1.29 -1.32
CA MET A 254 3.17 -2.27 -0.61
C MET A 254 2.63 -3.67 -0.86
N TRP A 255 3.51 -4.65 -1.03
CA TRP A 255 3.14 -6.05 -1.10
C TRP A 255 4.19 -6.92 -0.42
N GLN A 256 3.77 -8.08 0.07
CA GLN A 256 4.67 -9.05 0.68
C GLN A 256 4.12 -10.47 0.57
N ASP A 257 5.03 -11.42 0.42
CA ASP A 257 4.80 -12.80 0.81
C ASP A 257 5.25 -12.97 2.25
N PHE A 258 4.45 -13.64 3.06
CA PHE A 258 4.76 -13.86 4.46
C PHE A 258 4.54 -15.33 4.85
N THR A 259 5.59 -15.94 5.41
CA THR A 259 5.56 -17.28 5.99
C THR A 259 6.17 -17.22 7.38
N MET A 260 5.51 -17.80 8.38
CA MET A 260 6.06 -17.87 9.74
C MET A 260 6.47 -19.30 10.08
N LYS A 261 7.76 -19.50 10.38
CA LYS A 261 8.25 -20.75 10.97
C LYS A 261 8.33 -20.60 12.48
N SER A 262 7.93 -21.65 13.19
CA SER A 262 7.91 -21.64 14.66
C SER A 262 8.69 -22.82 15.21
N LYS A 263 9.57 -22.59 16.18
CA LYS A 263 10.39 -23.64 16.80
C LYS A 263 10.41 -23.51 18.31
N PHE A 264 9.84 -24.51 19.00
CA PHE A 264 9.85 -24.54 20.45
C PHE A 264 11.17 -25.09 21.00
N LYS A 265 11.85 -24.30 21.84
CA LYS A 265 13.21 -24.55 22.35
C LYS A 265 13.23 -24.83 23.86
N GLY A 266 12.14 -25.36 24.40
CA GLY A 266 12.00 -25.62 25.83
C GLY A 266 11.45 -24.42 26.57
N ASN A 267 12.28 -23.44 26.96
CA ASN A 267 11.77 -22.28 27.72
C ASN A 267 11.25 -21.13 26.84
N TYR A 268 11.54 -21.14 25.56
CA TYR A 268 11.10 -20.09 24.63
C TYR A 268 10.65 -20.68 23.29
N LEU A 269 9.85 -19.89 22.57
CA LEU A 269 9.45 -20.14 21.19
C LEU A 269 10.16 -19.14 20.29
N GLU A 270 10.88 -19.64 19.30
CA GLU A 270 11.50 -18.87 18.24
C GLU A 270 10.54 -18.80 17.04
N LEU A 271 10.22 -17.57 16.61
CA LEU A 271 9.38 -17.28 15.46
C LEU A 271 10.25 -16.62 14.38
N THR A 272 10.40 -17.29 13.24
CA THR A 272 11.23 -16.85 12.12
C THR A 272 10.33 -16.52 10.93
N PRO A 273 10.06 -15.23 10.68
CA PRO A 273 9.36 -14.83 9.47
C PRO A 273 10.24 -15.07 8.24
N SER A 274 9.61 -15.31 7.11
CA SER A 274 10.25 -15.54 5.81
C SER A 274 9.42 -14.88 4.73
N GLY A 275 10.09 -14.29 3.75
CA GLY A 275 9.46 -13.43 2.74
C GLY A 275 10.21 -12.13 2.56
N ILE A 276 9.87 -11.39 1.51
CA ILE A 276 10.38 -10.04 1.24
C ILE A 276 9.16 -9.13 1.16
N ALA A 277 9.24 -7.99 1.85
CA ALA A 277 8.29 -6.91 1.67
C ALA A 277 8.85 -5.91 0.67
N TYR A 278 7.99 -5.40 -0.21
CA TYR A 278 8.30 -4.35 -1.18
C TYR A 278 7.40 -3.16 -0.98
N LEU A 279 7.95 -1.96 -1.12
CA LEU A 279 7.23 -0.70 -1.03
C LEU A 279 7.65 0.18 -2.20
N VAL A 280 6.68 0.72 -2.93
CA VAL A 280 6.91 1.64 -4.04
C VAL A 280 6.23 2.96 -3.74
N PHE A 281 6.96 4.06 -3.90
CA PHE A 281 6.41 5.41 -3.88
C PHE A 281 6.20 5.92 -5.30
N LYS A 282 5.01 6.45 -5.59
CA LYS A 282 4.62 6.89 -6.93
C LYS A 282 5.36 8.15 -7.37
N THR A 283 5.51 9.13 -6.47
CA THR A 283 6.10 10.44 -6.77
C THR A 283 7.63 10.34 -6.88
N SER A 284 8.28 9.79 -5.84
CA SER A 284 9.73 9.64 -5.84
C SER A 284 10.19 8.49 -6.74
N GLY A 285 9.32 7.54 -7.09
CA GLY A 285 9.68 6.35 -7.87
C GLY A 285 10.60 5.39 -7.11
N SER A 286 10.83 5.61 -5.81
CA SER A 286 11.64 4.73 -4.97
C SER A 286 11.00 3.36 -4.85
N ILE A 287 11.85 2.33 -4.85
CA ILE A 287 11.46 0.94 -4.64
C ILE A 287 12.27 0.44 -3.46
N TYR A 288 11.62 0.13 -2.36
CA TYR A 288 12.23 -0.38 -1.15
C TYR A 288 11.98 -1.87 -0.99
N SER A 289 12.94 -2.59 -0.41
CA SER A 289 12.71 -3.96 0.08
C SER A 289 13.36 -4.22 1.43
N TRP A 290 12.73 -5.06 2.24
CA TRP A 290 13.31 -5.55 3.51
C TRP A 290 12.79 -6.94 3.89
N ARG A 291 13.45 -7.54 4.87
CA ARG A 291 13.01 -8.78 5.54
C ARG A 291 12.77 -8.50 7.01
N LYS A 292 11.74 -9.14 7.58
CA LYS A 292 11.40 -9.06 9.00
C LYS A 292 12.44 -9.81 9.86
N VAL A 293 12.73 -9.29 11.06
CA VAL A 293 13.57 -9.94 12.09
C VAL A 293 12.82 -11.02 12.86
N ASN A 294 13.55 -11.81 13.64
CA ASN A 294 12.98 -12.87 14.46
C ASN A 294 12.25 -12.32 15.68
N THR A 295 11.23 -13.05 16.12
CA THR A 295 10.52 -12.79 17.38
C THR A 295 10.72 -13.96 18.33
N TYR A 296 10.94 -13.67 19.61
CA TYR A 296 11.12 -14.66 20.66
C TYR A 296 10.04 -14.50 21.72
N VAL A 297 9.37 -15.60 22.05
CA VAL A 297 8.39 -15.63 23.15
C VAL A 297 8.99 -16.44 24.29
N HIS A 298 9.41 -15.75 25.34
CA HIS A 298 10.15 -16.33 26.46
C HIS A 298 9.25 -16.78 27.60
N ASN A 299 9.82 -17.56 28.53
CA ASN A 299 9.19 -18.01 29.76
C ASN A 299 7.91 -18.84 29.54
N LEU A 300 7.90 -19.69 28.52
CA LEU A 300 6.76 -20.56 28.22
C LEU A 300 6.55 -21.68 29.27
N VAL A 301 7.57 -21.95 30.10
CA VAL A 301 7.53 -22.97 31.15
C VAL A 301 7.33 -22.35 32.53
N ILE A 302 8.16 -21.37 32.89
CA ILE A 302 8.16 -20.72 34.21
C ILE A 302 8.34 -19.21 34.05
N GLY A 303 7.52 -18.44 34.77
CA GLY A 303 7.60 -16.98 34.85
C GLY A 303 6.54 -16.28 33.99
N LYS A 304 6.58 -14.94 34.00
CA LYS A 304 5.72 -14.14 33.13
C LYS A 304 6.22 -14.25 31.69
N ILE A 305 5.33 -14.62 30.77
CA ILE A 305 5.61 -14.66 29.33
C ILE A 305 5.89 -13.23 28.85
N TRP A 306 6.93 -13.06 28.03
CA TRP A 306 7.27 -11.79 27.40
C TRP A 306 7.82 -12.03 26.00
N VAL A 307 7.76 -11.00 25.18
CA VAL A 307 8.13 -11.02 23.75
C VAL A 307 9.33 -10.12 23.52
N ASP A 308 10.31 -10.62 22.77
CA ASP A 308 11.41 -9.83 22.21
C ASP A 308 11.45 -9.92 20.69
N ASN A 309 12.04 -8.90 20.06
CA ASN A 309 12.38 -8.92 18.64
C ASN A 309 13.88 -8.70 18.52
N GLU A 310 14.56 -9.57 17.78
CA GLU A 310 16.02 -9.60 17.74
C GLU A 310 16.55 -9.83 16.32
N GLY A 311 17.69 -9.20 16.03
CA GLY A 311 18.42 -9.39 14.78
C GLY A 311 18.67 -8.09 14.03
N ASP A 312 19.21 -8.24 12.82
CA ASP A 312 19.52 -7.14 11.92
C ASP A 312 18.52 -7.12 10.76
N MET A 313 17.98 -5.94 10.44
CA MET A 313 17.12 -5.70 9.30
C MET A 313 17.80 -4.74 8.34
N GLU A 314 17.99 -5.18 7.10
CA GLU A 314 18.44 -4.34 6.00
C GLU A 314 17.26 -3.87 5.17
N ILE A 315 17.21 -2.56 4.91
CA ILE A 315 16.25 -1.91 4.03
C ILE A 315 17.04 -1.30 2.88
N LEU A 316 16.71 -1.69 1.66
CA LEU A 316 17.42 -1.25 0.45
C LEU A 316 16.49 -0.41 -0.42
N ASN A 317 16.93 0.76 -0.87
CA ASN A 317 16.30 1.51 -1.96
C ASN A 317 16.95 1.11 -3.29
N HIS A 318 16.23 0.35 -4.11
CA HIS A 318 16.71 -0.16 -5.40
C HIS A 318 16.86 0.92 -6.46
N LYS A 319 16.22 2.08 -6.30
CA LYS A 319 16.35 3.21 -7.22
C LYS A 319 17.68 3.94 -7.01
N THR A 320 18.00 4.27 -5.76
CA THR A 320 19.15 5.12 -5.44
C THR A 320 20.40 4.33 -5.03
N GLY A 321 20.23 3.10 -4.55
CA GLY A 321 21.29 2.32 -3.92
C GLY A 321 21.55 2.68 -2.45
N ASP A 322 20.73 3.56 -1.87
CA ASP A 322 20.81 3.89 -0.44
C ASP A 322 20.32 2.71 0.40
N ARG A 323 20.89 2.54 1.61
CA ARG A 323 20.52 1.44 2.51
C ARG A 323 20.37 1.90 3.95
N CYS A 324 19.52 1.20 4.70
CA CYS A 324 19.39 1.31 6.14
C CYS A 324 19.62 -0.03 6.81
N SER A 325 20.44 -0.03 7.86
CA SER A 325 20.64 -1.18 8.74
C SER A 325 20.04 -0.86 10.09
N LEU A 326 19.04 -1.63 10.50
CA LEU A 326 18.42 -1.58 11.81
C LEU A 326 18.89 -2.76 12.65
N LYS A 327 19.37 -2.50 13.85
CA LYS A 327 19.75 -3.50 14.84
C LYS A 327 18.74 -3.53 15.98
N TYR A 328 18.04 -4.64 16.11
CA TYR A 328 17.16 -4.95 17.24
C TYR A 328 17.99 -5.61 18.34
N ILE A 329 18.23 -4.86 19.42
CA ILE A 329 19.17 -5.26 20.47
C ILE A 329 18.48 -6.27 21.39
N PRO A 330 19.01 -7.52 21.51
CA PRO A 330 18.45 -8.52 22.39
C PRO A 330 18.42 -8.07 23.84
N GLN A 331 17.33 -8.38 24.55
CA GLN A 331 17.27 -8.18 25.97
C GLN A 331 18.21 -9.15 26.70
N THR A 332 19.22 -8.59 27.37
CA THR A 332 20.11 -9.37 28.25
C THR A 332 19.67 -9.26 29.70
N THR A 333 19.99 -10.26 30.52
CA THR A 333 19.62 -10.32 31.96
C THR A 333 20.07 -9.10 32.77
N PHE A 334 21.10 -8.36 32.30
CA PHE A 334 21.66 -7.18 32.96
C PHE A 334 21.46 -5.88 32.15
N GLY A 335 20.77 -5.94 31.00
CA GLY A 335 20.54 -4.79 30.13
C GLY A 335 19.52 -3.83 30.72
N LYS A 336 19.88 -2.56 30.90
CA LYS A 336 18.97 -1.50 31.36
C LYS A 336 17.98 -1.05 30.28
N GLU A 337 18.30 -1.26 29.01
CA GLU A 337 17.51 -0.80 27.87
C GLU A 337 16.90 -2.01 27.13
N GLN A 338 15.65 -2.31 27.45
CA GLN A 338 14.88 -3.37 26.79
C GLN A 338 14.30 -2.86 25.47
N LYS A 339 14.18 -3.74 24.46
CA LYS A 339 13.46 -3.47 23.21
C LYS A 339 14.05 -2.34 22.35
N LYS A 340 15.34 -2.06 22.54
CA LYS A 340 16.04 -0.97 21.87
C LYS A 340 16.29 -1.31 20.41
N VAL A 341 16.10 -0.32 19.54
CA VAL A 341 16.45 -0.39 18.12
C VAL A 341 17.37 0.77 17.79
N THR A 342 18.46 0.48 17.12
CA THR A 342 19.39 1.50 16.59
C THR A 342 19.53 1.32 15.09
N GLY A 343 19.71 2.39 14.35
CA GLY A 343 19.85 2.32 12.91
C GLY A 343 20.81 3.33 12.33
N LEU A 344 21.23 3.04 11.11
CA LEU A 344 22.08 3.89 10.30
C LEU A 344 21.55 3.88 8.87
N VAL A 345 21.55 5.05 8.23
CA VAL A 345 21.24 5.20 6.80
C VAL A 345 22.49 5.64 6.08
N TRP A 346 22.88 4.87 5.07
CA TRP A 346 23.97 5.20 4.16
C TRP A 346 23.41 5.57 2.80
N ASN A 347 24.05 6.53 2.16
CA ASN A 347 23.85 6.71 0.72
C ASN A 347 24.63 5.67 -0.08
N LYS A 348 24.43 5.64 -1.41
CA LYS A 348 25.18 4.75 -2.32
C LYS A 348 26.71 4.90 -2.32
N GLN A 349 27.24 5.99 -1.75
CA GLN A 349 28.69 6.20 -1.57
C GLN A 349 29.20 5.74 -0.20
N ASP A 350 28.41 4.97 0.53
CA ASP A 350 28.74 4.47 1.88
C ASP A 350 28.95 5.59 2.92
N VAL A 351 28.41 6.79 2.69
CA VAL A 351 28.43 7.89 3.65
C VAL A 351 27.22 7.77 4.56
N ILE A 352 27.41 7.81 5.88
CA ILE A 352 26.30 7.85 6.84
C ILE A 352 25.62 9.21 6.72
N ARG A 353 24.33 9.20 6.40
CA ARG A 353 23.49 10.40 6.30
C ARG A 353 22.60 10.59 7.52
N TRP A 354 22.17 9.50 8.14
CA TRP A 354 21.27 9.53 9.28
C TRP A 354 21.59 8.45 10.30
N THR A 355 21.29 8.77 11.55
CA THR A 355 21.24 7.80 12.65
C THR A 355 19.81 7.67 13.14
N LEU A 356 19.41 6.46 13.50
CA LEU A 356 18.10 6.18 14.10
C LEU A 356 18.29 5.60 15.50
N ASN A 357 17.40 5.99 16.41
CA ASN A 357 17.37 5.46 17.77
C ASN A 357 15.93 5.40 18.27
N GLY A 358 15.61 4.36 19.01
CA GLY A 358 14.32 4.24 19.64
C GLY A 358 14.09 2.88 20.28
N TYR A 359 12.81 2.59 20.49
CA TYR A 359 12.35 1.36 21.10
C TYR A 359 11.11 0.89 20.35
N TRP A 360 11.12 -0.36 19.88
CA TRP A 360 10.07 -0.89 19.00
C TRP A 360 8.68 -0.96 19.67
N ASP A 361 8.61 -0.73 20.98
CA ASP A 361 7.36 -0.66 21.75
C ASP A 361 7.02 0.74 22.26
N LYS A 362 7.75 1.80 21.86
CA LYS A 362 7.51 3.18 22.30
C LYS A 362 7.58 4.20 21.17
N HIS A 363 8.71 4.29 20.46
CA HIS A 363 8.94 5.33 19.46
C HIS A 363 10.19 5.08 18.61
N MET A 364 10.31 5.81 17.50
CA MET A 364 11.53 5.92 16.70
C MET A 364 11.84 7.38 16.37
N GLU A 365 13.11 7.74 16.47
CA GLU A 365 13.67 9.05 16.15
C GLU A 365 14.86 8.90 15.21
N TYR A 366 15.17 10.00 14.51
CA TYR A 366 16.33 10.08 13.63
C TYR A 366 16.99 11.45 13.69
N MET A 367 18.30 11.48 13.43
CA MET A 367 19.14 12.69 13.41
C MET A 367 20.02 12.68 12.17
N GLU A 368 20.14 13.84 11.53
CA GLU A 368 21.05 14.02 10.38
C GLU A 368 22.50 13.97 10.86
N VAL A 369 23.36 13.29 10.09
CA VAL A 369 24.81 13.36 10.25
C VAL A 369 25.32 14.51 9.41
N LYS A 370 25.69 15.63 10.06
CA LYS A 370 26.15 16.85 9.37
C LYS A 370 27.62 16.80 9.02
N GLN A 371 28.44 16.28 9.93
CA GLN A 371 29.90 16.22 9.75
C GLN A 371 30.43 14.86 10.19
N GLN A 372 31.25 14.27 9.31
CA GLN A 372 31.94 13.02 9.56
C GLN A 372 33.43 13.21 9.21
N LYS A 373 34.32 12.82 10.12
CA LYS A 373 35.76 12.86 9.85
C LYS A 373 36.10 11.91 8.71
N LEU A 374 36.92 12.42 7.79
CA LEU A 374 37.50 11.63 6.72
C LEU A 374 38.73 10.88 7.25
N ILE A 375 38.85 9.60 6.91
CA ILE A 375 40.07 8.81 7.09
C ILE A 375 40.59 8.49 5.69
N ASP A 376 41.85 8.84 5.40
CA ASP A 376 42.49 8.66 4.08
C ASP A 376 41.69 9.25 2.90
N GLY A 377 41.04 10.40 3.12
CA GLY A 377 40.24 11.09 2.10
C GLY A 377 38.89 10.44 1.79
N LYS A 378 38.48 9.40 2.52
CA LYS A 378 37.17 8.75 2.42
C LYS A 378 36.40 8.90 3.74
N SER A 379 35.07 8.94 3.67
CA SER A 379 34.23 8.89 4.87
C SER A 379 34.40 7.52 5.53
N ASP A 380 34.83 7.50 6.80
CA ASP A 380 34.84 6.26 7.57
C ASP A 380 33.38 5.83 7.84
N PRO A 381 32.95 4.60 7.48
CA PRO A 381 31.58 4.13 7.69
C PRO A 381 31.22 3.88 9.17
N THR A 382 32.04 4.29 10.14
CA THR A 382 31.77 4.13 11.58
C THR A 382 31.26 5.40 12.26
N LEU A 383 30.30 5.21 13.18
CA LEU A 383 29.72 6.26 14.03
C LEU A 383 30.75 7.02 14.89
N LYS A 384 31.89 6.41 15.20
CA LYS A 384 32.92 6.98 16.08
C LYS A 384 33.50 8.30 15.54
N ASN A 385 33.34 8.54 14.25
CA ASN A 385 33.90 9.68 13.54
C ASN A 385 32.87 10.75 13.16
N VAL A 386 31.62 10.62 13.61
CA VAL A 386 30.63 11.68 13.48
C VAL A 386 30.88 12.75 14.55
N THR A 387 31.03 14.00 14.12
CA THR A 387 31.36 15.13 15.01
C THR A 387 30.20 16.08 15.25
N GLU A 388 29.20 16.09 14.37
CA GLU A 388 28.05 16.98 14.48
C GLU A 388 26.77 16.28 13.99
N TYR A 389 25.71 16.40 14.79
CA TYR A 389 24.37 15.93 14.46
C TYR A 389 23.41 17.11 14.25
N GLY A 390 22.43 16.93 13.36
CA GLY A 390 21.27 17.80 13.26
C GLY A 390 20.30 17.62 14.45
N PRO A 391 19.21 18.41 14.48
CA PRO A 391 18.17 18.24 15.50
C PRO A 391 17.49 16.87 15.37
N THR A 392 17.07 16.32 16.51
CA THR A 392 16.29 15.08 16.57
C THR A 392 14.90 15.29 15.98
N LYS A 393 14.50 14.40 15.07
CA LYS A 393 13.15 14.34 14.51
C LYS A 393 12.45 13.06 14.97
N ARG A 394 11.20 13.19 15.42
CA ARG A 394 10.35 12.05 15.79
C ARG A 394 9.69 11.49 14.53
N ALA A 395 10.02 10.25 14.16
CA ALA A 395 9.41 9.57 13.02
C ALA A 395 8.13 8.82 13.39
N TRP A 396 8.09 8.26 14.59
CA TRP A 396 6.97 7.45 15.05
C TRP A 396 6.87 7.46 16.57
N THR A 397 5.64 7.47 17.08
CA THR A 397 5.32 7.23 18.48
C THR A 397 4.18 6.23 18.57
N ARG A 398 4.35 5.23 19.42
CA ARG A 398 3.34 4.20 19.65
C ARG A 398 2.12 4.77 20.35
N LYS A 399 0.93 4.35 19.91
CA LYS A 399 -0.32 4.49 20.65
C LYS A 399 -0.36 3.39 21.71
N ILE A 400 -0.17 3.75 22.97
CA ILE A 400 -0.16 2.79 24.07
C ILE A 400 -1.59 2.29 24.30
N PRO A 401 -1.84 0.97 24.24
CA PRO A 401 -3.14 0.42 24.59
C PRO A 401 -3.54 0.79 26.02
N VAL A 402 -4.82 1.03 26.25
CA VAL A 402 -5.34 1.26 27.60
C VAL A 402 -5.08 0.01 28.48
N PRO A 403 -4.80 0.16 29.79
CA PRO A 403 -4.50 -0.98 30.67
C PRO A 403 -5.57 -2.09 30.65
N GLU A 404 -6.84 -1.71 30.47
CA GLU A 404 -7.99 -2.61 30.39
C GLU A 404 -7.93 -3.53 29.16
N SER A 405 -7.09 -3.24 28.16
CA SER A 405 -6.89 -4.09 26.99
C SER A 405 -6.47 -5.51 27.30
N GLU A 406 -5.87 -5.77 28.48
CA GLU A 406 -5.57 -7.13 28.94
C GLU A 406 -6.81 -8.05 29.00
N GLN A 407 -7.99 -7.47 29.22
CA GLN A 407 -9.26 -8.20 29.26
C GLN A 407 -9.72 -8.65 27.86
N TYR A 408 -9.25 -7.98 26.80
CA TYR A 408 -9.55 -8.29 25.41
C TYR A 408 -8.27 -8.44 24.58
N TYR A 409 -7.40 -9.34 25.05
CA TYR A 409 -6.22 -9.85 24.33
C TYR A 409 -5.11 -8.81 24.05
N ASN A 410 -5.07 -7.72 24.83
CA ASN A 410 -4.16 -6.57 24.63
C ASN A 410 -4.25 -5.96 23.22
N PHE A 411 -5.46 -5.97 22.63
CA PHE A 411 -5.68 -5.40 21.30
C PHE A 411 -5.53 -3.87 21.32
N THR A 412 -4.93 -3.34 20.26
CA THR A 412 -5.03 -1.91 19.91
C THR A 412 -6.44 -1.60 19.41
N GLU A 413 -6.84 -0.33 19.37
CA GLU A 413 -8.12 0.05 18.74
C GLU A 413 -8.18 -0.41 17.27
N PHE A 414 -7.04 -0.37 16.57
CA PHE A 414 -6.94 -0.88 15.22
C PHE A 414 -7.21 -2.39 15.16
N ALA A 415 -6.56 -3.20 16.01
CA ALA A 415 -6.79 -4.63 16.10
C ALA A 415 -8.26 -4.96 16.46
N CYS A 416 -8.87 -4.20 17.38
CA CYS A 416 -10.30 -4.33 17.69
C CYS A 416 -11.17 -4.18 16.44
N SER A 417 -10.84 -3.26 15.53
CA SER A 417 -11.62 -3.03 14.30
C SER A 417 -11.51 -4.13 13.24
N LEU A 418 -10.45 -4.96 13.26
CA LEU A 418 -10.14 -5.87 12.14
C LEU A 418 -11.16 -6.99 11.91
N ASN A 419 -11.82 -7.46 12.97
CA ASN A 419 -12.87 -8.48 12.87
C ASN A 419 -14.28 -7.90 13.05
N GLU A 420 -14.44 -6.59 12.92
CA GLU A 420 -15.77 -5.97 12.86
C GLU A 420 -16.49 -6.47 11.61
N PRO A 421 -17.75 -6.95 11.69
CA PRO A 421 -18.51 -7.36 10.52
C PRO A 421 -18.58 -6.25 9.46
N GLU A 422 -18.40 -6.65 8.20
CA GLU A 422 -18.56 -5.79 7.04
C GLU A 422 -19.50 -6.45 6.05
N GLU A 423 -20.29 -5.62 5.36
CA GLU A 423 -21.18 -6.06 4.30
C GLU A 423 -20.38 -6.30 3.03
N ASP A 424 -20.93 -7.14 2.15
CA ASP A 424 -20.40 -7.40 0.80
C ASP A 424 -18.93 -7.85 0.77
N VAL A 425 -18.45 -8.50 1.83
CA VAL A 425 -17.13 -9.15 1.84
C VAL A 425 -17.19 -10.47 1.06
N ALA A 426 -16.05 -10.92 0.53
CA ALA A 426 -15.95 -12.24 -0.08
C ALA A 426 -16.39 -13.35 0.89
N PRO A 427 -17.01 -14.45 0.43
CA PRO A 427 -17.41 -15.57 1.31
C PRO A 427 -16.23 -16.27 1.99
N THR A 428 -15.00 -16.00 1.52
CA THR A 428 -13.73 -16.46 2.08
C THR A 428 -13.12 -15.49 3.09
N ASP A 429 -13.74 -14.34 3.39
CA ASP A 429 -13.21 -13.33 4.29
C ASP A 429 -13.16 -13.82 5.75
N SER A 430 -12.03 -13.58 6.44
CA SER A 430 -11.83 -13.99 7.84
C SER A 430 -12.93 -13.51 8.80
N ARG A 431 -13.68 -12.44 8.49
CA ARG A 431 -14.84 -12.01 9.31
C ARG A 431 -15.98 -13.02 9.31
N LEU A 432 -16.09 -13.84 8.26
CA LEU A 432 -17.11 -14.88 8.13
C LEU A 432 -16.65 -16.22 8.71
N ARG A 433 -15.40 -16.32 9.17
CA ARG A 433 -14.82 -17.53 9.73
C ARG A 433 -15.48 -17.91 11.07
N PRO A 434 -16.23 -19.03 11.15
CA PRO A 434 -17.16 -19.27 12.24
C PRO A 434 -16.49 -19.62 13.59
N ASP A 435 -15.40 -20.38 13.61
CA ASP A 435 -14.64 -20.70 14.83
C ASP A 435 -14.06 -19.43 15.48
N GLN A 436 -13.52 -18.53 14.65
CA GLN A 436 -13.00 -17.23 15.09
C GLN A 436 -14.11 -16.33 15.66
N ARG A 437 -15.30 -16.31 15.04
CA ARG A 437 -16.46 -15.54 15.54
C ARG A 437 -16.97 -16.05 16.87
N LEU A 438 -17.06 -17.38 17.03
CA LEU A 438 -17.45 -18.01 18.28
C LEU A 438 -16.44 -17.69 19.39
N MET A 439 -15.15 -17.71 19.08
CA MET A 439 -14.10 -17.33 20.04
C MET A 439 -14.26 -15.89 20.51
N GLU A 440 -14.46 -14.95 19.59
CA GLU A 440 -14.63 -13.53 19.92
C GLU A 440 -15.85 -13.27 20.80
N ALA A 441 -16.91 -14.07 20.62
CA ALA A 441 -18.12 -14.04 21.44
C ALA A 441 -17.95 -14.75 22.81
N GLY A 442 -16.76 -15.27 23.13
CA GLY A 442 -16.48 -16.01 24.36
C GLY A 442 -17.00 -17.44 24.40
N ARG A 443 -17.53 -17.97 23.28
CA ARG A 443 -18.08 -19.33 23.15
C ARG A 443 -16.98 -20.33 22.78
N TRP A 444 -16.00 -20.50 23.66
CA TRP A 444 -14.75 -21.21 23.36
C TRP A 444 -14.92 -22.72 23.07
N ASP A 445 -15.86 -23.39 23.71
CA ASP A 445 -16.10 -24.82 23.45
C ASP A 445 -16.64 -25.05 22.04
N GLU A 446 -17.61 -24.23 21.63
CA GLU A 446 -18.17 -24.25 20.28
C GLU A 446 -17.13 -23.82 19.23
N ALA A 447 -16.30 -22.83 19.56
CA ALA A 447 -15.18 -22.44 18.71
C ALA A 447 -14.20 -23.60 18.48
N ASN A 448 -13.89 -24.40 19.51
CA ASN A 448 -13.02 -25.57 19.37
C ASN A 448 -13.64 -26.65 18.46
N LEU A 449 -14.95 -26.91 18.61
CA LEU A 449 -15.67 -27.86 17.74
C LEU A 449 -15.67 -27.41 16.28
N GLU A 450 -15.96 -26.13 16.05
CA GLU A 450 -16.02 -25.57 14.71
C GLU A 450 -14.63 -25.51 14.05
N LYS A 451 -13.60 -25.19 14.84
CA LYS A 451 -12.20 -25.23 14.39
C LYS A 451 -11.81 -26.64 13.91
N LEU A 452 -12.23 -27.67 14.64
CA LEU A 452 -11.98 -29.06 14.24
C LEU A 452 -12.69 -29.39 12.92
N ARG A 453 -13.97 -29.01 12.78
CA ARG A 453 -14.76 -29.20 11.54
C ARG A 453 -14.08 -28.56 10.33
N LEU A 454 -13.61 -27.33 10.47
CA LEU A 454 -12.90 -26.58 9.41
C LEU A 454 -11.57 -27.24 9.03
N GLU A 455 -10.75 -27.61 10.01
CA GLU A 455 -9.47 -28.26 9.79
C GLU A 455 -9.64 -29.65 9.12
N GLU A 456 -10.68 -30.39 9.49
CA GLU A 456 -11.03 -31.67 8.87
C GLU A 456 -11.54 -31.50 7.44
N LYS A 457 -12.41 -30.51 7.17
CA LYS A 457 -12.86 -30.17 5.81
C LYS A 457 -11.67 -29.89 4.89
N GLN A 458 -10.74 -29.04 5.32
CA GLN A 458 -9.53 -28.74 4.56
C GLN A 458 -8.64 -29.98 4.34
N ARG A 459 -8.46 -30.80 5.39
CA ARG A 459 -7.66 -32.05 5.29
C ARG A 459 -8.28 -33.03 4.31
N ASN A 460 -9.61 -33.16 4.30
CA ASN A 460 -10.34 -34.04 3.40
C ASN A 460 -10.26 -33.56 1.95
N ASN A 461 -10.42 -32.25 1.70
CA ASN A 461 -10.27 -31.69 0.35
C ASN A 461 -8.87 -31.93 -0.22
N ARG A 462 -7.82 -31.80 0.60
CA ARG A 462 -6.45 -32.13 0.24
C ARG A 462 -6.26 -33.61 -0.08
N ASN A 463 -6.86 -34.50 0.71
CA ASN A 463 -6.74 -35.94 0.49
C ASN A 463 -7.53 -36.43 -0.73
N ASN A 464 -8.69 -35.84 -1.00
CA ASN A 464 -9.51 -36.17 -2.17
C ASN A 464 -8.82 -35.75 -3.47
N SER A 465 -8.16 -34.60 -3.48
CA SER A 465 -7.41 -34.13 -4.65
C SER A 465 -6.26 -35.09 -5.00
N LYS A 466 -5.52 -35.61 -4.00
CA LYS A 466 -4.51 -36.66 -4.22
C LYS A 466 -5.05 -37.97 -4.81
N ARG A 467 -6.34 -38.25 -4.65
CA ARG A 467 -6.98 -39.50 -5.12
C ARG A 467 -7.60 -39.33 -6.51
N GLY A 468 -8.03 -38.10 -6.85
CA GLY A 468 -8.76 -37.79 -8.09
C GLY A 468 -7.85 -37.39 -9.25
N SER A 469 -6.65 -36.86 -8.98
CA SER A 469 -5.63 -36.55 -9.99
C SER A 469 -4.33 -37.31 -9.67
N HIS A 470 -3.53 -37.65 -10.68
CA HIS A 470 -2.13 -38.08 -10.50
C HIS A 470 -1.24 -36.93 -9.97
N GLU A 471 -1.84 -35.85 -9.49
CA GLU A 471 -1.16 -34.69 -8.94
C GLU A 471 -0.69 -35.01 -7.53
N SER A 472 0.55 -34.62 -7.26
CA SER A 472 1.18 -34.89 -5.98
C SER A 472 0.58 -34.01 -4.88
N ALA A 473 0.79 -34.39 -3.61
CA ALA A 473 0.37 -33.59 -2.46
C ALA A 473 0.87 -32.13 -2.49
N SER A 474 1.93 -31.82 -3.25
CA SER A 474 2.44 -30.46 -3.41
C SER A 474 1.66 -29.63 -4.42
N GLU A 475 1.04 -30.22 -5.45
CA GLU A 475 0.25 -29.48 -6.44
C GLU A 475 -1.07 -28.97 -5.88
N TYR A 476 -1.74 -29.73 -4.99
CA TYR A 476 -2.92 -29.23 -4.29
C TYR A 476 -2.60 -28.07 -3.33
N ASP A 477 -1.45 -28.15 -2.64
CA ASP A 477 -0.95 -27.04 -1.81
C ASP A 477 -0.45 -25.86 -2.69
N GLU A 478 -0.46 -26.01 -4.02
CA GLU A 478 -0.14 -25.00 -5.04
C GLU A 478 -1.36 -24.62 -5.91
N ALA A 479 -2.58 -24.92 -5.48
CA ALA A 479 -3.81 -24.47 -6.15
C ALA A 479 -3.72 -22.97 -6.47
N SER A 480 -4.06 -22.58 -7.70
CA SER A 480 -3.84 -21.21 -8.16
C SER A 480 -4.61 -20.23 -7.26
N PRO A 481 -3.93 -19.30 -6.57
CA PRO A 481 -4.61 -18.33 -5.73
C PRO A 481 -5.65 -17.55 -6.53
N THR A 482 -6.75 -17.19 -5.88
CA THR A 482 -7.91 -16.55 -6.51
C THR A 482 -7.55 -15.14 -6.93
N TRP A 483 -6.92 -14.39 -6.03
CA TRP A 483 -6.68 -12.95 -6.17
C TRP A 483 -5.22 -12.59 -6.43
N PHE A 484 -4.32 -13.55 -6.26
CA PHE A 484 -2.89 -13.39 -6.51
C PHE A 484 -2.40 -14.34 -7.61
N LYS A 485 -1.30 -13.97 -8.25
CA LYS A 485 -0.59 -14.80 -9.23
C LYS A 485 0.87 -14.93 -8.82
N ARG A 486 1.48 -16.06 -9.16
CA ARG A 486 2.91 -16.30 -8.98
C ARG A 486 3.69 -15.54 -10.05
N GLU A 487 4.75 -14.86 -9.65
CA GLU A 487 5.64 -14.14 -10.55
C GLU A 487 7.09 -14.31 -10.07
N LYS A 488 8.04 -14.29 -11.00
CA LYS A 488 9.46 -14.31 -10.64
C LYS A 488 9.87 -12.90 -10.26
N ASP A 489 10.34 -12.74 -9.03
CA ASP A 489 10.81 -11.45 -8.53
C ASP A 489 12.05 -10.99 -9.31
N PRO A 490 12.01 -9.82 -9.96
CA PRO A 490 13.17 -9.30 -10.70
C PRO A 490 14.37 -8.96 -9.80
N LEU A 491 14.17 -8.81 -8.48
CA LEU A 491 15.22 -8.34 -7.56
C LEU A 491 15.92 -9.49 -6.78
N SER A 492 15.24 -10.61 -6.54
CA SER A 492 15.77 -11.72 -5.74
C SER A 492 15.74 -13.09 -6.43
N ASP A 493 15.24 -13.17 -7.67
CA ASP A 493 14.99 -14.41 -8.43
C ASP A 493 14.02 -15.42 -7.74
N LEU A 494 13.44 -15.05 -6.60
CA LEU A 494 12.45 -15.86 -5.89
C LEU A 494 11.08 -15.81 -6.61
N ILE A 495 10.26 -16.83 -6.41
CA ILE A 495 8.84 -16.75 -6.78
C ILE A 495 8.10 -16.00 -5.68
N ILE A 496 7.42 -14.93 -6.05
CA ILE A 496 6.57 -14.09 -5.18
C ILE A 496 5.12 -14.10 -5.68
N HIS A 497 4.19 -13.66 -4.84
CA HIS A 497 2.79 -13.48 -5.23
C HIS A 497 2.46 -12.01 -5.43
N ILE A 498 1.98 -11.68 -6.63
CA ILE A 498 1.55 -10.34 -7.00
C ILE A 498 0.03 -10.33 -7.15
N SER A 499 -0.62 -9.26 -6.70
CA SER A 499 -2.06 -9.07 -6.88
C SER A 499 -2.45 -9.10 -8.36
N LYS A 500 -3.57 -9.76 -8.68
CA LYS A 500 -4.19 -9.70 -10.01
C LYS A 500 -4.89 -8.35 -10.27
N GLY A 501 -5.10 -7.54 -9.22
CA GLY A 501 -5.79 -6.25 -9.33
C GLY A 501 -7.29 -6.36 -9.62
N THR A 502 -7.90 -7.53 -9.37
CA THR A 502 -9.30 -7.82 -9.68
C THR A 502 -10.21 -7.84 -8.46
N TYR A 503 -9.69 -8.08 -7.24
CA TYR A 503 -10.50 -8.23 -6.01
C TYR A 503 -11.51 -7.09 -5.81
N TRP A 504 -11.05 -5.85 -5.81
CA TRP A 504 -11.90 -4.68 -5.58
C TRP A 504 -12.96 -4.48 -6.68
N LYS A 505 -12.68 -4.91 -7.92
CA LYS A 505 -13.64 -4.85 -9.03
C LYS A 505 -14.77 -5.86 -8.86
N HIS A 506 -14.43 -7.06 -8.36
CA HIS A 506 -15.42 -8.08 -8.01
C HIS A 506 -16.27 -7.64 -6.82
N LYS A 507 -15.67 -7.01 -5.81
CA LYS A 507 -16.39 -6.42 -4.69
C LYS A 507 -17.43 -5.39 -5.13
N GLU A 508 -17.04 -4.46 -6.01
CA GLU A 508 -17.89 -3.39 -6.50
C GLU A 508 -19.19 -3.91 -7.17
N VAL A 509 -19.13 -5.07 -7.82
CA VAL A 509 -20.28 -5.71 -8.48
C VAL A 509 -20.90 -6.85 -7.68
N GLY A 510 -20.35 -7.18 -6.50
CA GLY A 510 -20.81 -8.30 -5.66
C GLY A 510 -20.61 -9.70 -6.26
N ASP A 511 -19.69 -9.88 -7.22
CA ASP A 511 -19.45 -11.17 -7.87
C ASP A 511 -18.33 -11.96 -7.19
N TRP A 512 -18.74 -12.97 -6.41
CA TRP A 512 -17.84 -13.88 -5.71
C TRP A 512 -17.81 -15.29 -6.29
N SER A 513 -18.26 -15.47 -7.55
CA SER A 513 -18.40 -16.79 -8.17
C SER A 513 -17.09 -17.59 -8.27
N MET A 514 -15.94 -16.89 -8.24
CA MET A 514 -14.60 -17.49 -8.21
C MET A 514 -14.09 -17.89 -6.83
N CYS A 515 -14.76 -17.50 -5.73
CA CYS A 515 -14.31 -17.82 -4.38
C CYS A 515 -14.56 -19.31 -4.04
N PRO A 516 -13.56 -20.02 -3.49
CA PRO A 516 -13.76 -21.39 -3.02
C PRO A 516 -14.65 -21.44 -1.77
N ASN A 517 -15.36 -22.56 -1.60
CA ASN A 517 -16.13 -22.84 -0.39
C ASN A 517 -15.23 -23.47 0.70
N ILE A 518 -14.70 -22.64 1.59
CA ILE A 518 -13.68 -23.05 2.58
C ILE A 518 -14.20 -23.20 4.02
N TYR A 519 -15.30 -22.53 4.40
CA TYR A 519 -15.91 -22.64 5.73
C TYR A 519 -16.90 -23.80 5.83
#